data_AF-A0A1G1FG87-F1
#
_entry.id   AF-A0A1G1FG87-F1
#
_cell.length_a   1.000
_cell.length_b   1.000
_cell.length_c   1.000
_cell.angle_alpha   90.00
_cell.angle_beta   90.00
_cell.angle_gamma   90.00
#
_symmetry.space_group_name_H-M   'P 1'
#
loop_
_entity.id
_entity.type
_entity.pdbx_description
1 polymer ?
#
loop_
_entity_poly.entity_id
_entity_poly.type
_entity_poly.pdbx_seq_one_letter_code
_entity_poly.pdbx_strand_id
1 'polypeptide(L)'
;MDYSIKIGGEAGQGIQTVGDTLAKVFSRTGFHVFTNQDYESRVRGGHNFYQIRFSDKPVMASRDKVDILVALDKESMERHGKELSAIGQIMYDATAIGIPAPKSQIPAANYLDIPFTKLAEESGGSKIMANTVATGAVLGMLGMDMDILIAIIKDTFKNKGEHVIDSNISAAMAGHDFAMKNCMKCSFSPNTAGLSFKPKMLINSVEAIGLGAIASGCKFYSAYPMTPSTGIMNYIAGKEKEFGIIVEQAEDEISAINMALGASFAGARAMTGTAGGGFALMVEGLSLSAMTETPVVIALGQRPAPATGFPTRTEQGDLLFALHTAHGEFPRIVFAPGTPEQAFYLTNKAFDLAEKYQVPAIIIFDQYLSDSEWTFEEFVPEKIKYTDYRLRGDAFKNLKEYKRHAYTDTGVSPMGIPGDAEHLVVTDSDEHDEEGHIVEDAETRIKMVDKRLFKKLPLIKREMEPPVLYGDNKPEVIITGWGSNYGIMKEAVDELSKSRRIAMLHFSEIYPFPSTDRFDYLNILKNAKTTICIENNATGQFARLMRAETGYSFNKFINRYDGRPFTLEELVKEIKIRLS
;
A
#
# COMPACT_ATOMS: atom_id res chain seq x y z
N MET A 1 3.53 -25.94 0.22
CA MET A 1 2.07 -25.82 0.04
C MET A 1 1.74 -24.43 -0.52
N ASP A 2 0.75 -24.24 -1.40
CA ASP A 2 0.36 -22.91 -1.92
C ASP A 2 -1.11 -22.93 -2.40
N TYR A 3 -2.00 -22.39 -1.57
CA TYR A 3 -3.45 -22.41 -1.80
C TYR A 3 -4.03 -21.01 -2.00
N SER A 4 -5.02 -20.93 -2.89
CA SER A 4 -5.75 -19.70 -3.24
C SER A 4 -7.24 -19.86 -2.93
N ILE A 5 -7.80 -18.98 -2.11
CA ILE A 5 -9.22 -18.94 -1.75
C ILE A 5 -9.80 -17.65 -2.29
N LYS A 6 -10.93 -17.72 -3.00
CA LYS A 6 -11.65 -16.55 -3.49
C LYS A 6 -13.06 -16.54 -2.91
N ILE A 7 -13.43 -15.44 -2.29
CA ILE A 7 -14.80 -15.18 -1.84
C ILE A 7 -15.40 -14.19 -2.82
N GLY A 8 -16.50 -14.57 -3.47
CA GLY A 8 -17.21 -13.71 -4.43
C GLY A 8 -18.64 -13.47 -4.00
N GLY A 9 -19.17 -12.30 -4.33
CA GLY A 9 -20.56 -11.97 -4.10
C GLY A 9 -20.90 -10.51 -4.38
N GLU A 10 -22.11 -10.13 -3.98
CA GLU A 10 -22.57 -8.75 -4.01
C GLU A 10 -22.06 -7.92 -2.82
N ALA A 11 -21.87 -6.61 -3.05
CA ALA A 11 -21.52 -5.69 -1.96
C ALA A 11 -22.59 -5.72 -0.86
N GLY A 12 -22.15 -5.97 0.38
CA GLY A 12 -23.01 -6.09 1.55
C GLY A 12 -23.30 -7.53 2.00
N GLN A 13 -22.87 -8.56 1.24
CA GLN A 13 -22.99 -9.95 1.66
C GLN A 13 -21.92 -10.39 2.68
N GLY A 14 -20.95 -9.53 3.01
CA GLY A 14 -19.91 -9.78 4.02
C GLY A 14 -18.69 -10.57 3.51
N ILE A 15 -18.40 -10.43 2.21
CA ILE A 15 -17.20 -10.96 1.54
C ILE A 15 -15.93 -10.58 2.30
N GLN A 16 -15.78 -9.30 2.65
CA GLN A 16 -14.62 -8.79 3.39
C GLN A 16 -14.53 -9.39 4.80
N THR A 17 -15.66 -9.58 5.49
CA THR A 17 -15.68 -10.20 6.82
C THR A 17 -15.15 -11.63 6.79
N VAL A 18 -15.57 -12.43 5.80
CA VAL A 18 -15.04 -13.79 5.61
C VAL A 18 -13.55 -13.73 5.24
N GLY A 19 -13.19 -12.85 4.30
CA GLY A 19 -11.83 -12.62 3.83
C GLY A 19 -10.84 -12.32 4.95
N ASP A 20 -11.08 -11.22 5.68
CA ASP A 20 -10.22 -10.74 6.76
C ASP A 20 -10.13 -11.75 7.91
N THR A 21 -11.23 -12.45 8.21
CA THR A 21 -11.25 -13.46 9.29
C THR A 21 -10.38 -14.66 8.92
N LEU A 22 -10.52 -15.19 7.70
CA LEU A 22 -9.68 -16.29 7.21
C LEU A 22 -8.21 -15.89 7.12
N ALA A 23 -7.91 -14.70 6.58
CA ALA A 23 -6.54 -14.19 6.50
C ALA A 23 -5.89 -14.09 7.89
N LYS A 24 -6.64 -13.62 8.90
CA LYS A 24 -6.19 -13.60 10.31
C LYS A 24 -5.99 -15.01 10.88
N VAL A 25 -6.87 -15.97 10.57
CA VAL A 25 -6.68 -17.37 11.00
C VAL A 25 -5.37 -17.92 10.43
N PHE A 26 -5.12 -17.78 9.13
CA PHE A 26 -3.92 -18.29 8.49
C PHE A 26 -2.65 -17.62 9.03
N SER A 27 -2.66 -16.29 9.21
CA SER A 27 -1.54 -15.53 9.77
C SER A 27 -1.22 -15.93 11.21
N ARG A 28 -2.25 -16.11 12.06
CA ARG A 28 -2.08 -16.54 13.46
C ARG A 28 -1.67 -18.00 13.58
N THR A 29 -1.97 -18.82 12.57
CA THR A 29 -1.46 -20.21 12.47
C THR A 29 0.04 -20.26 12.14
N GLY A 30 0.59 -19.17 11.59
CA GLY A 30 2.00 -19.05 11.20
C GLY A 30 2.24 -19.20 9.69
N PHE A 31 1.18 -19.28 8.87
CA PHE A 31 1.32 -19.25 7.42
C PHE A 31 1.68 -17.85 6.93
N HIS A 32 2.31 -17.79 5.75
CA HIS A 32 2.42 -16.56 5.00
C HIS A 32 1.13 -16.32 4.23
N VAL A 33 0.61 -15.10 4.27
CA VAL A 33 -0.66 -14.71 3.67
C VAL A 33 -0.44 -13.47 2.80
N PHE A 34 -1.06 -13.50 1.63
CA PHE A 34 -1.21 -12.36 0.75
C PHE A 34 -2.68 -12.24 0.37
N THR A 35 -3.28 -11.06 0.52
CA THR A 35 -4.68 -10.82 0.13
C THR A 35 -4.77 -9.81 -1.00
N ASN A 36 -5.87 -9.86 -1.76
CA ASN A 36 -6.19 -8.87 -2.77
C ASN A 36 -7.71 -8.73 -2.87
N GLN A 37 -8.18 -7.51 -3.10
CA GLN A 37 -9.59 -7.19 -3.20
C GLN A 37 -9.92 -6.59 -4.57
N ASP A 38 -11.11 -6.87 -5.06
CA ASP A 38 -11.67 -6.26 -6.25
C ASP A 38 -13.10 -5.87 -5.93
N TYR A 39 -13.34 -4.56 -5.87
CA TYR A 39 -14.66 -4.04 -5.61
C TYR A 39 -15.03 -2.91 -6.56
N GLU A 40 -16.33 -2.75 -6.78
CA GLU A 40 -16.88 -1.67 -7.58
C GLU A 40 -17.05 -0.40 -6.73
N SER A 41 -17.05 0.77 -7.38
CA SER A 41 -17.35 2.06 -6.74
C SER A 41 -18.84 2.20 -6.41
N ARG A 42 -19.40 1.24 -5.65
CA ARG A 42 -20.81 1.11 -5.28
C ARG A 42 -20.93 0.62 -3.84
N VAL A 43 -21.87 1.19 -3.10
CA VAL A 43 -22.11 0.83 -1.67
C VAL A 43 -22.88 -0.49 -1.53
N ARG A 44 -23.74 -0.82 -2.50
CA ARG A 44 -24.52 -2.08 -2.54
C ARG A 44 -24.65 -2.59 -3.98
N GLY A 45 -24.73 -3.90 -4.12
CA GLY A 45 -24.80 -4.59 -5.42
C GLY A 45 -23.47 -4.56 -6.18
N GLY A 46 -23.49 -5.08 -7.40
CA GLY A 46 -22.27 -5.28 -8.20
C GLY A 46 -21.43 -6.44 -7.68
N HIS A 47 -20.62 -7.03 -8.56
CA HIS A 47 -19.82 -8.19 -8.24
C HIS A 47 -18.47 -7.77 -7.65
N ASN A 48 -18.16 -8.28 -6.46
CA ASN A 48 -16.90 -8.05 -5.78
C ASN A 48 -16.25 -9.39 -5.43
N PHE A 49 -14.93 -9.38 -5.26
CA PHE A 49 -14.24 -10.52 -4.69
C PHE A 49 -13.15 -10.12 -3.70
N TYR A 50 -12.88 -11.05 -2.80
CA TYR A 50 -11.73 -11.03 -1.91
C TYR A 50 -10.95 -12.32 -2.14
N GLN A 51 -9.67 -12.21 -2.46
CA GLN A 51 -8.80 -13.34 -2.71
C GLN A 51 -7.72 -13.43 -1.64
N ILE A 52 -7.55 -14.62 -1.08
CA ILE A 52 -6.54 -14.95 -0.10
C ILE A 52 -5.62 -15.99 -0.73
N ARG A 53 -4.32 -15.75 -0.70
CA ARG A 53 -3.31 -16.76 -0.97
C ARG A 53 -2.54 -17.03 0.30
N PHE A 54 -2.37 -18.30 0.67
CA PHE A 54 -1.57 -18.66 1.82
C PHE A 54 -0.66 -19.86 1.57
N SER A 55 0.48 -19.88 2.24
CA SER A 55 1.55 -20.85 2.01
C SER A 55 2.42 -21.05 3.26
N ASP A 56 3.12 -22.18 3.30
CA ASP A 56 4.21 -22.49 4.24
C ASP A 56 5.50 -21.74 3.87
N LYS A 57 5.51 -20.99 2.76
CA LYS A 57 6.61 -20.15 2.29
C LYS A 57 6.11 -18.73 2.01
N PRO A 58 6.98 -17.71 2.01
CA PRO A 58 6.58 -16.35 1.67
C PRO A 58 5.83 -16.28 0.33
N VAL A 59 4.67 -15.63 0.34
CA VAL A 59 3.85 -15.30 -0.83
C VAL A 59 3.56 -13.81 -0.84
N MET A 60 3.59 -13.20 -2.02
CA MET A 60 3.67 -11.74 -2.21
C MET A 60 2.84 -11.25 -3.40
N ALA A 61 2.12 -12.13 -4.09
CA ALA A 61 1.30 -11.79 -5.23
C ALA A 61 0.08 -12.71 -5.40
N SER A 62 -0.91 -12.22 -6.14
CA SER A 62 -2.08 -12.99 -6.55
C SER A 62 -1.75 -14.03 -7.63
N ARG A 63 -2.57 -15.08 -7.67
CA ARG A 63 -2.53 -16.16 -8.67
C ARG A 63 -3.82 -16.16 -9.47
N ASP A 64 -3.76 -16.60 -10.72
CA ASP A 64 -4.98 -16.84 -11.52
C ASP A 64 -5.79 -17.99 -10.94
N LYS A 65 -5.12 -19.04 -10.45
CA LYS A 65 -5.77 -20.24 -9.94
C LYS A 65 -6.53 -19.98 -8.64
N VAL A 66 -7.68 -20.64 -8.49
CA VAL A 66 -8.51 -20.68 -7.28
C VAL A 66 -8.67 -22.13 -6.83
N ASP A 67 -8.27 -22.43 -5.60
CA ASP A 67 -8.40 -23.76 -4.99
C ASP A 67 -9.72 -23.90 -4.21
N ILE A 68 -10.20 -22.84 -3.57
CA ILE A 68 -11.53 -22.81 -2.93
C ILE A 68 -12.25 -21.53 -3.37
N LEU A 69 -13.41 -21.69 -4.00
CA LEU A 69 -14.31 -20.59 -4.34
C LEU A 69 -15.50 -20.59 -3.37
N VAL A 70 -15.60 -19.58 -2.52
CA VAL A 70 -16.80 -19.30 -1.72
C VAL A 70 -17.71 -18.39 -2.55
N ALA A 71 -18.77 -18.97 -3.12
CA ALA A 71 -19.71 -18.24 -3.95
C ALA A 71 -20.96 -17.85 -3.15
N LEU A 72 -21.15 -16.55 -2.93
CA LEU A 72 -22.33 -15.99 -2.25
C LEU A 72 -23.44 -15.58 -3.24
N ASP A 73 -23.14 -15.62 -4.54
CA ASP A 73 -24.08 -15.38 -5.62
C ASP A 73 -23.81 -16.30 -6.83
N LYS A 74 -24.69 -16.21 -7.83
CA LYS A 74 -24.56 -16.95 -9.08
C LYS A 74 -23.36 -16.46 -9.91
N GLU A 75 -23.15 -15.15 -9.93
CA GLU A 75 -22.16 -14.51 -10.78
C GLU A 75 -20.74 -14.95 -10.43
N SER A 76 -20.45 -15.14 -9.14
CA SER A 76 -19.19 -15.70 -8.62
C SER A 76 -18.87 -17.06 -9.23
N MET A 77 -19.87 -17.95 -9.30
CA MET A 77 -19.68 -19.28 -9.88
C MET A 77 -19.42 -19.21 -11.39
N GLU A 78 -20.13 -18.34 -12.10
CA GLU A 78 -20.02 -18.20 -13.56
C GLU A 78 -18.70 -17.54 -13.98
N ARG A 79 -18.27 -16.51 -13.24
CA ARG A 79 -17.03 -15.77 -13.50
C ARG A 79 -15.81 -16.55 -13.05
N HIS A 80 -15.76 -16.94 -11.77
CA HIS A 80 -14.56 -17.48 -11.14
C HIS A 80 -14.50 -19.01 -11.15
N GLY A 81 -15.58 -19.71 -11.49
CA GLY A 81 -15.53 -21.17 -11.64
C GLY A 81 -14.55 -21.63 -12.73
N LYS A 82 -14.24 -20.78 -13.71
CA LYS A 82 -13.25 -21.05 -14.78
C LYS A 82 -11.81 -20.96 -14.28
N GLU A 83 -11.60 -20.33 -13.12
CA GLU A 83 -10.29 -20.13 -12.50
C GLU A 83 -9.92 -21.30 -11.57
N LEU A 84 -10.83 -22.28 -11.39
CA LEU A 84 -10.60 -23.41 -10.50
C LEU A 84 -9.37 -24.22 -10.89
N SER A 85 -8.58 -24.55 -9.88
CA SER A 85 -7.48 -25.49 -10.03
C SER A 85 -8.01 -26.92 -10.24
N ALA A 86 -7.11 -27.85 -10.58
CA ALA A 86 -7.46 -29.26 -10.76
C ALA A 86 -8.06 -29.92 -9.51
N ILE A 87 -7.75 -29.41 -8.32
CA ILE A 87 -8.30 -29.87 -7.02
C ILE A 87 -9.42 -28.95 -6.51
N GLY A 88 -9.76 -27.91 -7.27
CA GLY A 88 -10.55 -26.79 -6.81
C GLY A 88 -11.99 -27.16 -6.44
N GLN A 89 -12.53 -26.53 -5.39
CA GLN A 89 -13.89 -26.74 -4.91
C GLN A 89 -14.68 -25.42 -4.89
N ILE A 90 -15.96 -25.47 -5.24
CA ILE A 90 -16.93 -24.38 -5.12
C ILE A 90 -17.85 -24.69 -3.95
N MET A 91 -17.83 -23.83 -2.95
CA MET A 91 -18.73 -23.86 -1.81
C MET A 91 -19.81 -22.79 -1.99
N TYR A 92 -21.07 -23.16 -1.87
CA TYR A 92 -22.22 -22.28 -2.14
C TYR A 92 -23.45 -22.74 -1.35
N ASP A 93 -24.44 -21.86 -1.18
CA ASP A 93 -25.76 -22.19 -0.61
C ASP A 93 -26.78 -22.26 -1.74
N ALA A 94 -27.16 -23.49 -2.15
CA ALA A 94 -28.08 -23.71 -3.27
C ALA A 94 -29.46 -23.07 -3.05
N THR A 95 -29.91 -23.02 -1.79
CA THR A 95 -31.20 -22.43 -1.42
C THR A 95 -31.13 -20.91 -1.51
N ALA A 96 -30.07 -20.30 -0.99
CA ALA A 96 -29.89 -18.85 -1.04
C ALA A 96 -29.69 -18.32 -2.46
N ILE A 97 -28.96 -19.07 -3.30
CA ILE A 97 -28.69 -18.68 -4.69
C ILE A 97 -29.85 -19.07 -5.64
N GLY A 98 -30.75 -19.96 -5.20
CA GLY A 98 -31.89 -20.42 -5.99
C GLY A 98 -31.50 -21.33 -7.16
N ILE A 99 -30.36 -22.02 -7.07
CA ILE A 99 -29.84 -22.92 -8.11
C ILE A 99 -29.40 -24.24 -7.46
N PRO A 100 -30.13 -25.35 -7.68
CA PRO A 100 -29.80 -26.64 -7.07
C PRO A 100 -28.44 -27.19 -7.54
N ALA A 101 -28.05 -26.93 -8.80
CA ALA A 101 -26.69 -27.12 -9.30
C ALA A 101 -26.51 -26.29 -10.58
N PRO A 102 -25.43 -25.51 -10.75
CA PRO A 102 -25.20 -24.78 -12.00
C PRO A 102 -25.05 -25.75 -13.18
N LYS A 103 -25.73 -25.48 -14.30
CA LYS A 103 -25.40 -26.12 -15.59
C LYS A 103 -24.08 -25.53 -16.09
N SER A 104 -22.96 -26.04 -15.60
CA SER A 104 -21.63 -25.54 -15.96
C SER A 104 -20.76 -26.65 -16.57
N GLN A 105 -19.63 -26.25 -17.16
CA GLN A 105 -18.58 -27.18 -17.60
C GLN A 105 -17.79 -27.80 -16.43
N ILE A 106 -18.05 -27.35 -15.20
CA ILE A 106 -17.34 -27.78 -14.00
C ILE A 106 -17.98 -29.09 -13.53
N PRO A 107 -17.17 -30.13 -13.23
CA PRO A 107 -17.73 -31.40 -12.77
C PRO A 107 -18.60 -31.21 -11.52
N ALA A 108 -19.75 -31.89 -11.45
CA ALA A 108 -20.67 -31.82 -10.32
C ALA A 108 -19.99 -32.11 -8.97
N ALA A 109 -18.92 -32.91 -8.98
CA ALA A 109 -18.16 -33.28 -7.80
C ALA A 109 -17.24 -32.18 -7.25
N ASN A 110 -17.14 -31.04 -7.93
CA ASN A 110 -16.42 -29.86 -7.45
C ASN A 110 -17.36 -28.86 -6.78
N TYR A 111 -18.67 -29.15 -6.73
CA TYR A 111 -19.67 -28.36 -6.04
C TYR A 111 -19.97 -28.96 -4.67
N LEU A 112 -19.87 -28.13 -3.64
CA LEU A 112 -20.23 -28.46 -2.27
C LEU A 112 -21.36 -27.51 -1.82
N ASP A 113 -22.58 -28.02 -1.86
CA ASP A 113 -23.77 -27.31 -1.36
C ASP A 113 -23.76 -27.33 0.17
N ILE A 114 -23.55 -26.15 0.76
CA ILE A 114 -23.58 -25.93 2.20
C ILE A 114 -24.70 -24.93 2.48
N PRO A 115 -25.72 -25.32 3.26
CA PRO A 115 -26.86 -24.45 3.53
C PRO A 115 -26.49 -23.40 4.59
N PHE A 116 -25.65 -22.42 4.22
CA PHE A 116 -25.10 -21.40 5.12
C PHE A 116 -26.18 -20.72 5.95
N THR A 117 -27.27 -20.30 5.28
CA THR A 117 -28.34 -19.55 5.91
C THR A 117 -29.05 -20.39 6.97
N LYS A 118 -29.35 -21.65 6.62
CA LYS A 118 -30.05 -22.59 7.50
C LYS A 118 -29.19 -22.95 8.72
N LEU A 119 -27.91 -23.26 8.50
CA LEU A 119 -26.98 -23.56 9.61
C LEU A 119 -26.81 -22.36 10.54
N ALA A 120 -26.77 -21.15 9.99
CA ALA A 120 -26.67 -19.92 10.75
C ALA A 120 -27.92 -19.66 11.62
N GLU A 121 -29.11 -19.96 11.10
CA GLU A 121 -30.36 -19.86 11.86
C GLU A 121 -30.49 -20.95 12.93
N GLU A 122 -30.19 -22.21 12.59
CA GLU A 122 -30.35 -23.35 13.50
C GLU A 122 -29.30 -23.35 14.63
N SER A 123 -28.05 -23.00 14.33
CA SER A 123 -26.94 -23.08 15.30
C SER A 123 -26.53 -21.73 15.88
N GLY A 124 -26.65 -20.65 15.09
CA GLY A 124 -26.29 -19.29 15.51
C GLY A 124 -27.48 -18.40 15.88
N GLY A 125 -28.72 -18.84 15.65
CA GLY A 125 -29.94 -18.08 15.92
C GLY A 125 -30.21 -16.91 14.97
N SER A 126 -29.40 -16.72 13.92
CA SER A 126 -29.63 -15.64 12.94
C SER A 126 -28.92 -15.87 11.60
N LYS A 127 -29.64 -15.63 10.50
CA LYS A 127 -29.10 -15.64 9.13
C LYS A 127 -27.90 -14.72 8.90
N ILE A 128 -27.71 -13.67 9.71
CA ILE A 128 -26.55 -12.76 9.58
C ILE A 128 -25.22 -13.49 9.82
N MET A 129 -25.25 -14.64 10.51
CA MET A 129 -24.07 -15.47 10.79
C MET A 129 -23.72 -16.42 9.63
N ALA A 130 -24.38 -16.32 8.47
CA ALA A 130 -24.05 -17.12 7.29
C ALA A 130 -22.56 -16.99 6.90
N ASN A 131 -21.97 -15.80 7.09
CA ASN A 131 -20.54 -15.57 6.87
C ASN A 131 -19.65 -16.31 7.87
N THR A 132 -20.11 -16.43 9.11
CA THR A 132 -19.43 -17.21 10.15
C THR A 132 -19.48 -18.70 9.83
N VAL A 133 -20.61 -19.20 9.33
CA VAL A 133 -20.74 -20.58 8.82
C VAL A 133 -19.80 -20.81 7.64
N ALA A 134 -19.78 -19.89 6.65
CA ALA A 134 -18.91 -20.00 5.48
C ALA A 134 -17.42 -20.03 5.88
N THR A 135 -17.02 -19.20 6.86
CA THR A 135 -15.66 -19.19 7.41
C THR A 135 -15.30 -20.55 8.04
N GLY A 136 -16.17 -21.08 8.91
CA GLY A 136 -15.96 -22.39 9.52
C GLY A 136 -15.92 -23.53 8.51
N ALA A 137 -16.78 -23.48 7.48
CA ALA A 137 -16.81 -24.46 6.41
C ALA A 137 -15.51 -24.49 5.59
N VAL A 138 -14.92 -23.33 5.28
CA VAL A 138 -13.58 -23.28 4.65
C VAL A 138 -12.54 -23.99 5.52
N LEU A 139 -12.52 -23.75 6.84
CA LEU A 139 -11.58 -24.44 7.73
C LEU A 139 -11.83 -25.95 7.78
N GLY A 140 -13.09 -26.38 7.76
CA GLY A 140 -13.46 -27.79 7.67
C GLY A 140 -13.02 -28.44 6.35
N MET A 141 -13.14 -27.73 5.21
CA MET A 141 -12.61 -28.20 3.93
C MET A 141 -11.08 -28.35 3.95
N LEU A 142 -10.40 -27.50 4.70
CA LEU A 142 -8.95 -27.53 4.90
C LEU A 142 -8.51 -28.53 5.99
N GLY A 143 -9.44 -29.11 6.76
CA GLY A 143 -9.13 -29.95 7.91
C GLY A 143 -8.35 -29.24 9.02
N MET A 144 -8.55 -27.92 9.17
CA MET A 144 -7.87 -27.09 10.16
C MET A 144 -8.63 -27.03 11.48
N ASP A 145 -7.88 -26.91 12.58
CA ASP A 145 -8.44 -26.73 13.92
C ASP A 145 -9.15 -25.37 14.11
N MET A 146 -10.14 -25.33 14.99
CA MET A 146 -11.04 -24.18 15.19
C MET A 146 -10.58 -23.22 16.29
N ASP A 147 -9.57 -23.56 17.09
CA ASP A 147 -9.15 -22.79 18.27
C ASP A 147 -8.81 -21.33 17.94
N ILE A 148 -8.07 -21.11 16.84
CA ILE A 148 -7.66 -19.78 16.38
C ILE A 148 -8.88 -18.96 15.93
N LEU A 149 -9.82 -19.58 15.20
CA LEU A 149 -11.04 -18.91 14.77
C LEU A 149 -11.90 -18.54 15.98
N ILE A 150 -12.05 -19.45 16.95
CA ILE A 150 -12.78 -19.19 18.19
C ILE A 150 -12.15 -18.01 18.94
N ALA A 151 -10.81 -17.95 19.03
CA ALA A 151 -10.11 -16.83 19.65
C ALA A 151 -10.34 -15.49 18.91
N ILE A 152 -10.36 -15.52 17.56
CA ILE A 152 -10.69 -14.33 16.75
C ILE A 152 -12.14 -13.88 16.96
N ILE A 153 -13.10 -14.80 17.00
CA ILE A 153 -14.52 -14.50 17.25
C ILE A 153 -14.67 -13.85 18.64
N LYS A 154 -14.03 -14.42 19.67
CA LYS A 154 -14.03 -13.87 21.03
C LYS A 154 -13.51 -12.43 21.08
N ASP A 155 -12.36 -12.16 20.45
CA ASP A 155 -11.79 -10.80 20.43
C ASP A 155 -12.66 -9.81 19.63
N THR A 156 -13.19 -10.24 18.48
CA THR A 156 -14.02 -9.41 17.60
C THR A 156 -15.32 -8.96 18.29
N PHE A 157 -15.97 -9.87 19.02
CA PHE A 157 -17.27 -9.64 19.65
C PHE A 157 -17.17 -9.39 21.17
N LYS A 158 -15.98 -9.15 21.73
CA LYS A 158 -15.77 -8.95 23.17
C LYS A 158 -16.69 -7.89 23.81
N ASN A 159 -17.03 -6.84 23.05
CA ASN A 159 -17.89 -5.75 23.49
C ASN A 159 -19.38 -5.95 23.18
N LYS A 160 -19.78 -7.11 22.63
CA LYS A 160 -21.16 -7.44 22.23
C LYS A 160 -21.85 -8.44 23.15
N GLY A 161 -21.12 -9.00 24.14
CA GLY A 161 -21.65 -9.92 25.16
C GLY A 161 -21.46 -11.41 24.81
N GLU A 162 -21.44 -12.26 25.83
CA GLU A 162 -21.15 -13.70 25.74
C GLU A 162 -22.10 -14.44 24.80
N HIS A 163 -23.41 -14.14 24.86
CA HIS A 163 -24.39 -14.77 23.99
C HIS A 163 -24.05 -14.60 22.49
N VAL A 164 -23.62 -13.39 22.06
CA VAL A 164 -23.26 -13.13 20.66
C VAL A 164 -22.01 -13.92 20.26
N ILE A 165 -21.07 -14.07 21.18
CA ILE A 165 -19.84 -14.85 20.99
C ILE A 165 -20.20 -16.33 20.80
N ASP A 166 -20.96 -16.90 21.72
CA ASP A 166 -21.33 -18.33 21.72
C ASP A 166 -22.18 -18.70 20.50
N SER A 167 -23.09 -17.83 20.08
CA SER A 167 -23.86 -18.00 18.85
C SER A 167 -22.96 -18.02 17.60
N ASN A 168 -21.97 -17.13 17.51
CA ASN A 168 -21.03 -17.13 16.39
C ASN A 168 -20.12 -18.36 16.41
N ILE A 169 -19.66 -18.80 17.59
CA ILE A 169 -18.86 -20.04 17.71
C ILE A 169 -19.68 -21.24 17.23
N SER A 170 -20.94 -21.34 17.67
CA SER A 170 -21.84 -22.44 17.27
C SER A 170 -22.10 -22.45 15.76
N ALA A 171 -22.30 -21.29 15.14
CA ALA A 171 -22.43 -21.15 13.69
C ALA A 171 -21.14 -21.57 12.96
N ALA A 172 -19.97 -21.16 13.44
CA ALA A 172 -18.68 -21.53 12.86
C ALA A 172 -18.47 -23.06 12.92
N MET A 173 -18.73 -23.69 14.07
CA MET A 173 -18.61 -25.14 14.24
C MET A 173 -19.57 -25.90 13.32
N ALA A 174 -20.81 -25.44 13.18
CA ALA A 174 -21.78 -26.07 12.29
C ALA A 174 -21.31 -26.08 10.82
N GLY A 175 -20.71 -24.99 10.36
CA GLY A 175 -20.09 -24.93 9.02
C GLY A 175 -18.91 -25.87 8.88
N HIS A 176 -18.00 -25.87 9.86
CA HIS A 176 -16.83 -26.74 9.89
C HIS A 176 -17.20 -28.23 9.82
N ASP A 177 -18.09 -28.67 10.70
CA ASP A 177 -18.49 -30.08 10.81
C ASP A 177 -19.25 -30.55 9.57
N PHE A 178 -20.07 -29.67 8.99
CA PHE A 178 -20.75 -29.95 7.73
C PHE A 178 -19.76 -30.19 6.59
N ALA A 179 -18.75 -29.30 6.45
CA ALA A 179 -17.73 -29.43 5.41
C ALA A 179 -16.87 -30.70 5.59
N MET A 180 -16.43 -30.99 6.82
CA MET A 180 -15.67 -32.20 7.16
C MET A 180 -16.41 -33.48 6.79
N LYS A 181 -17.74 -33.52 7.00
CA LYS A 181 -18.56 -34.69 6.70
C LYS A 181 -18.89 -34.86 5.22
N ASN A 182 -19.08 -33.76 4.49
CA ASN A 182 -19.66 -33.80 3.14
C ASN A 182 -18.65 -33.54 2.01
N CYS A 183 -17.47 -32.97 2.31
CA CYS A 183 -16.46 -32.73 1.28
C CYS A 183 -15.62 -33.99 0.97
N MET A 184 -16.22 -34.97 0.30
CA MET A 184 -15.59 -36.26 0.00
C MET A 184 -14.37 -36.19 -0.93
N LYS A 185 -14.17 -35.07 -1.65
CA LYS A 185 -13.05 -34.84 -2.56
C LYS A 185 -12.08 -33.75 -2.10
N CYS A 186 -12.30 -33.15 -0.93
CA CYS A 186 -11.34 -32.22 -0.35
C CYS A 186 -10.04 -32.99 -0.08
N SER A 187 -9.00 -32.67 -0.86
CA SER A 187 -7.64 -33.20 -0.70
C SER A 187 -6.69 -32.13 -0.19
N PHE A 188 -7.25 -31.05 0.36
CA PHE A 188 -6.49 -30.00 1.01
C PHE A 188 -5.90 -30.56 2.30
N SER A 189 -4.60 -30.37 2.48
CA SER A 189 -3.93 -30.76 3.71
C SER A 189 -2.87 -29.71 3.99
N PRO A 190 -3.26 -28.60 4.66
CA PRO A 190 -2.29 -27.60 5.03
C PRO A 190 -1.29 -28.18 6.00
N ASN A 191 -0.04 -28.30 5.56
CA ASN A 191 0.99 -28.84 6.43
C ASN A 191 1.39 -27.78 7.46
N THR A 192 0.99 -28.00 8.71
CA THR A 192 1.41 -27.17 9.86
C THR A 192 2.71 -27.67 10.48
N ALA A 193 3.19 -28.86 10.11
CA ALA A 193 4.44 -29.40 10.61
C ALA A 193 5.63 -28.59 10.09
N GLY A 194 6.34 -27.93 11.01
CA GLY A 194 7.50 -27.09 10.71
C GLY A 194 7.21 -25.60 10.63
N LEU A 195 5.94 -25.16 10.79
CA LEU A 195 5.65 -23.75 10.98
C LEU A 195 6.18 -23.30 12.35
N SER A 196 6.78 -22.11 12.41
CA SER A 196 6.87 -21.43 13.69
C SER A 196 5.45 -21.09 14.11
N PHE A 197 4.95 -21.66 15.21
CA PHE A 197 3.66 -21.27 15.82
C PHE A 197 3.66 -19.82 16.37
N LYS A 198 4.52 -18.94 15.84
CA LYS A 198 4.55 -17.53 16.11
C LYS A 198 3.56 -16.84 15.16
N PRO A 199 2.53 -16.16 15.69
CA PRO A 199 1.65 -15.34 14.88
C PRO A 199 2.46 -14.34 14.06
N LYS A 200 2.17 -14.23 12.76
CA LYS A 200 2.71 -13.18 11.91
C LYS A 200 1.79 -11.96 11.95
N MET A 201 2.37 -10.77 11.85
CA MET A 201 1.59 -9.55 11.62
C MET A 201 0.95 -9.63 10.23
N LEU A 202 -0.33 -9.29 10.13
CA LEU A 202 -1.03 -9.12 8.85
C LEU A 202 -1.38 -7.64 8.74
N ILE A 203 -0.87 -6.97 7.71
CA ILE A 203 -0.99 -5.52 7.56
C ILE A 203 -1.06 -5.11 6.09
N ASN A 204 -1.86 -4.09 5.77
CA ASN A 204 -1.87 -3.44 4.46
C ASN A 204 -1.03 -2.16 4.45
N SER A 205 -0.78 -1.59 3.27
CA SER A 205 0.08 -0.39 3.19
C SER A 205 -0.55 0.88 3.77
N VAL A 206 -1.87 0.99 3.74
CA VAL A 206 -2.57 2.17 4.27
C VAL A 206 -2.42 2.25 5.80
N GLU A 207 -2.59 1.12 6.48
CA GLU A 207 -2.31 0.99 7.91
C GLU A 207 -0.82 1.18 8.20
N ALA A 208 0.06 0.64 7.35
CA ALA A 208 1.51 0.80 7.53
C ALA A 208 1.99 2.25 7.35
N ILE A 209 1.42 3.01 6.41
CA ILE A 209 1.68 4.45 6.24
C ILE A 209 1.16 5.21 7.46
N GLY A 210 -0.08 4.93 7.90
CA GLY A 210 -0.64 5.55 9.10
C GLY A 210 0.22 5.29 10.35
N LEU A 211 0.61 4.02 10.56
CA LEU A 211 1.49 3.62 11.66
C LEU A 211 2.89 4.25 11.54
N GLY A 212 3.43 4.32 10.32
CA GLY A 212 4.71 4.99 10.03
C GLY A 212 4.67 6.48 10.36
N ALA A 213 3.55 7.15 10.06
CA ALA A 213 3.35 8.56 10.41
C ALA A 213 3.29 8.76 11.92
N ILE A 214 2.54 7.91 12.64
CA ILE A 214 2.47 7.93 14.11
C ILE A 214 3.86 7.71 14.72
N ALA A 215 4.57 6.67 14.27
CA ALA A 215 5.92 6.35 14.74
C ALA A 215 6.95 7.46 14.44
N SER A 216 6.68 8.27 13.41
CA SER A 216 7.49 9.44 13.06
C SER A 216 7.14 10.68 13.86
N GLY A 217 6.21 10.59 14.81
CA GLY A 217 5.79 11.73 15.63
C GLY A 217 4.89 12.72 14.90
N CYS A 218 4.14 12.28 13.87
CA CYS A 218 3.08 13.09 13.27
C CYS A 218 2.08 13.54 14.35
N LYS A 219 1.76 14.84 14.38
CA LYS A 219 0.84 15.46 15.35
C LYS A 219 -0.36 16.14 14.71
N PHE A 220 -0.34 16.29 13.39
CA PHE A 220 -1.45 16.88 12.65
C PHE A 220 -1.64 16.15 11.33
N TYR A 221 -2.85 15.65 11.08
CA TYR A 221 -3.23 15.06 9.80
C TYR A 221 -4.50 15.71 9.30
N SER A 222 -4.47 16.29 8.10
CA SER A 222 -5.66 16.87 7.46
C SER A 222 -5.88 16.24 6.10
N ALA A 223 -7.10 15.84 5.78
CA ALA A 223 -7.41 15.28 4.46
C ALA A 223 -8.89 15.45 4.10
N TYR A 224 -9.17 15.44 2.79
CA TYR A 224 -10.50 15.19 2.27
C TYR A 224 -10.62 13.70 1.89
N PRO A 225 -11.70 12.99 2.27
CA PRO A 225 -11.84 11.56 1.97
C PRO A 225 -11.81 11.25 0.47
N MET A 226 -10.75 10.58 0.02
CA MET A 226 -10.66 10.06 -1.34
C MET A 226 -9.89 8.72 -1.40
N THR A 227 -10.53 7.71 -1.98
CA THR A 227 -9.94 6.37 -2.20
C THR A 227 -8.70 6.44 -3.09
N PRO A 228 -7.60 5.73 -2.77
CA PRO A 228 -7.41 4.81 -1.64
C PRO A 228 -6.91 5.44 -0.33
N SER A 229 -6.59 6.74 -0.32
CA SER A 229 -5.93 7.38 0.84
C SER A 229 -6.79 7.50 2.11
N THR A 230 -8.13 7.44 2.00
CA THR A 230 -9.06 7.59 3.14
C THR A 230 -8.75 6.66 4.30
N GLY A 231 -8.29 5.43 4.04
CA GLY A 231 -7.98 4.50 5.12
C GLY A 231 -6.83 4.97 6.01
N ILE A 232 -5.92 5.83 5.52
CA ILE A 232 -4.82 6.40 6.31
C ILE A 232 -5.41 7.32 7.37
N MET A 233 -6.35 8.19 6.96
CA MET A 233 -7.08 9.08 7.86
C MET A 233 -7.84 8.28 8.92
N ASN A 234 -8.58 7.23 8.51
CA ASN A 234 -9.34 6.39 9.43
C ASN A 234 -8.43 5.68 10.46
N TYR A 235 -7.28 5.19 10.03
CA TYR A 235 -6.32 4.53 10.90
C TYR A 235 -5.75 5.50 11.94
N ILE A 236 -5.29 6.68 11.51
CA ILE A 236 -4.74 7.69 12.42
C ILE A 236 -5.82 8.24 13.35
N ALA A 237 -7.03 8.51 12.85
CA ALA A 237 -8.18 8.96 13.67
C ALA A 237 -8.52 7.94 14.76
N GLY A 238 -8.50 6.65 14.45
CA GLY A 238 -8.70 5.57 15.43
C GLY A 238 -7.65 5.54 16.55
N LYS A 239 -6.53 6.24 16.36
CA LYS A 239 -5.37 6.33 17.26
C LYS A 239 -5.13 7.74 17.81
N GLU A 240 -5.95 8.72 17.44
CA GLU A 240 -5.69 10.14 17.69
C GLU A 240 -5.51 10.46 19.19
N LYS A 241 -6.36 9.88 20.04
CA LYS A 241 -6.35 10.12 21.49
C LYS A 241 -5.16 9.44 22.18
N GLU A 242 -4.78 8.26 21.70
CA GLU A 242 -3.67 7.47 22.24
C GLU A 242 -2.33 8.18 22.03
N PHE A 243 -2.17 8.84 20.87
CA PHE A 243 -0.92 9.48 20.48
C PHE A 243 -0.95 11.02 20.47
N GLY A 244 -2.07 11.64 20.85
CA GLY A 244 -2.24 13.10 20.88
C GLY A 244 -2.07 13.72 19.50
N ILE A 245 -2.79 13.20 18.51
CA ILE A 245 -2.77 13.66 17.11
C ILE A 245 -4.07 14.40 16.84
N ILE A 246 -4.01 15.52 16.14
CA ILE A 246 -5.20 16.18 15.60
C ILE A 246 -5.45 15.62 14.20
N VAL A 247 -6.64 15.07 13.98
CA VAL A 247 -7.08 14.59 12.67
C VAL A 247 -8.26 15.43 12.21
N GLU A 248 -8.06 16.20 11.14
CA GLU A 248 -9.07 17.09 10.59
C GLU A 248 -9.57 16.57 9.25
N GLN A 249 -10.87 16.29 9.16
CA GLN A 249 -11.51 16.04 7.89
C GLN A 249 -11.86 17.38 7.24
N ALA A 250 -10.97 17.88 6.39
CA ALA A 250 -11.15 19.15 5.70
C ALA A 250 -12.32 19.11 4.72
N GLU A 251 -12.80 20.29 4.32
CA GLU A 251 -13.89 20.48 3.37
C GLU A 251 -13.51 20.12 1.92
N ASP A 252 -12.23 20.26 1.56
CA ASP A 252 -11.63 19.91 0.27
C ASP A 252 -10.10 19.74 0.40
N GLU A 253 -9.45 19.30 -0.69
CA GLU A 253 -8.01 19.09 -0.72
C GLU A 253 -7.17 20.37 -0.65
N ILE A 254 -7.71 21.53 -1.06
CA ILE A 254 -7.03 22.83 -0.96
C ILE A 254 -6.87 23.19 0.52
N SER A 255 -7.95 23.06 1.27
CA SER A 255 -8.01 23.30 2.70
C SER A 255 -7.14 22.29 3.44
N ALA A 256 -7.19 21.01 3.05
CA ALA A 256 -6.37 19.96 3.65
C ALA A 256 -4.86 20.25 3.59
N ILE A 257 -4.31 20.59 2.40
CA ILE A 257 -2.87 20.87 2.29
C ILE A 257 -2.49 22.14 3.05
N ASN A 258 -3.31 23.20 2.97
CA ASN A 258 -3.01 24.47 3.64
C ASN A 258 -3.08 24.36 5.17
N MET A 259 -4.00 23.55 5.71
CA MET A 259 -4.02 23.22 7.14
C MET A 259 -2.76 22.48 7.58
N ALA A 260 -2.30 21.49 6.79
CA ALA A 260 -1.07 20.77 7.08
C ALA A 260 0.17 21.69 7.07
N LEU A 261 0.25 22.63 6.13
CA LEU A 261 1.33 23.63 6.10
C LEU A 261 1.27 24.57 7.29
N GLY A 262 0.08 25.06 7.65
CA GLY A 262 -0.10 25.89 8.84
C GLY A 262 0.32 25.17 10.13
N ALA A 263 -0.06 23.90 10.29
CA ALA A 263 0.36 23.08 11.41
C ALA A 263 1.88 22.85 11.43
N SER A 264 2.49 22.63 10.26
CA SER A 264 3.94 22.46 10.15
C SER A 264 4.72 23.71 10.51
N PHE A 265 4.26 24.88 10.03
CA PHE A 265 4.80 26.19 10.39
C PHE A 265 4.67 26.46 11.88
N ALA A 266 3.56 26.08 12.51
CA ALA A 266 3.36 26.15 13.96
C ALA A 266 4.21 25.14 14.77
N GLY A 267 4.99 24.27 14.09
CA GLY A 267 5.97 23.39 14.71
C GLY A 267 5.53 21.93 14.87
N ALA A 268 4.40 21.51 14.31
CA ALA A 268 3.99 20.11 14.29
C ALA A 268 4.63 19.35 13.12
N ARG A 269 4.81 18.03 13.27
CA ARG A 269 4.92 17.14 12.10
C ARG A 269 3.54 16.98 11.50
N ALA A 270 3.38 17.43 10.26
CA ALA A 270 2.10 17.42 9.57
C ALA A 270 2.12 16.55 8.32
N MET A 271 0.98 15.95 8.03
CA MET A 271 0.78 15.11 6.85
C MET A 271 -0.61 15.28 6.27
N THR A 272 -0.74 15.04 4.96
CA THR A 272 -2.03 14.91 4.28
C THR A 272 -2.04 13.66 3.40
N GLY A 273 -3.23 13.23 2.97
CA GLY A 273 -3.42 12.10 2.07
C GLY A 273 -4.46 12.41 1.00
N THR A 274 -4.20 11.95 -0.21
CA THR A 274 -5.07 12.18 -1.37
C THR A 274 -4.82 11.13 -2.47
N ALA A 275 -5.41 11.34 -3.64
CA ALA A 275 -5.24 10.60 -4.90
C ALA A 275 -5.08 11.61 -6.06
N GLY A 276 -4.88 11.16 -7.30
CA GLY A 276 -4.53 12.05 -8.42
C GLY A 276 -5.41 13.30 -8.60
N GLY A 277 -6.75 13.16 -8.49
CA GLY A 277 -7.67 14.29 -8.64
C GLY A 277 -7.53 15.36 -7.56
N GLY A 278 -7.46 14.94 -6.28
CA GLY A 278 -7.25 15.85 -5.16
C GLY A 278 -5.84 16.41 -5.10
N PHE A 279 -4.82 15.63 -5.51
CA PHE A 279 -3.46 16.13 -5.65
C PHE A 279 -3.36 17.26 -6.68
N ALA A 280 -4.19 17.24 -7.73
CA ALA A 280 -4.31 18.35 -8.67
C ALA A 280 -4.85 19.64 -8.04
N LEU A 281 -5.67 19.55 -6.99
CA LEU A 281 -6.13 20.70 -6.22
C LEU A 281 -5.06 21.18 -5.23
N MET A 282 -4.21 20.29 -4.74
CA MET A 282 -3.11 20.63 -3.80
C MET A 282 -1.92 21.33 -4.44
N VAL A 283 -1.87 21.44 -5.78
CA VAL A 283 -0.69 21.88 -6.53
C VAL A 283 -0.17 23.25 -6.13
N GLU A 284 -1.07 24.20 -5.84
CA GLU A 284 -0.69 25.53 -5.35
C GLU A 284 -0.08 25.46 -3.95
N GLY A 285 -0.70 24.72 -3.03
CA GLY A 285 -0.16 24.46 -1.70
C GLY A 285 1.20 23.76 -1.73
N LEU A 286 1.41 22.84 -2.69
CA LEU A 286 2.71 22.21 -2.90
C LEU A 286 3.78 23.25 -3.31
N SER A 287 3.45 24.18 -4.21
CA SER A 287 4.32 25.31 -4.57
C SER A 287 4.64 26.17 -3.35
N LEU A 288 3.62 26.53 -2.56
CA LEU A 288 3.76 27.32 -1.33
C LEU A 288 4.67 26.63 -0.30
N SER A 289 4.55 25.32 -0.13
CA SER A 289 5.40 24.53 0.78
C SER A 289 6.89 24.68 0.44
N ALA A 290 7.20 24.74 -0.86
CA ALA A 290 8.56 24.85 -1.34
C ALA A 290 9.10 26.28 -1.23
N MET A 291 8.27 27.28 -1.55
CA MET A 291 8.64 28.68 -1.41
C MET A 291 8.95 29.03 0.06
N THR A 292 8.06 28.64 0.97
CA THR A 292 8.18 28.92 2.41
C THR A 292 9.13 27.97 3.15
N GLU A 293 9.69 26.98 2.44
CA GLU A 293 10.52 25.92 3.01
C GLU A 293 9.83 25.22 4.19
N THR A 294 8.51 25.01 4.09
CA THR A 294 7.68 24.40 5.13
C THR A 294 7.57 22.90 4.86
N PRO A 295 8.11 22.04 5.74
CA PRO A 295 8.14 20.60 5.50
C PRO A 295 6.74 19.99 5.58
N VAL A 296 6.38 19.13 4.63
CA VAL A 296 5.10 18.41 4.62
C VAL A 296 5.27 17.04 3.99
N VAL A 297 4.57 16.05 4.55
CA VAL A 297 4.48 14.70 3.96
C VAL A 297 3.10 14.54 3.29
N ILE A 298 3.08 14.06 2.05
CA ILE A 298 1.85 13.86 1.26
C ILE A 298 1.78 12.39 0.84
N ALA A 299 0.74 11.68 1.26
CA ALA A 299 0.44 10.35 0.73
C ALA A 299 -0.40 10.47 -0.55
N LEU A 300 0.16 10.05 -1.69
CA LEU A 300 -0.50 10.06 -3.00
C LEU A 300 -0.90 8.63 -3.40
N GLY A 301 -2.16 8.29 -3.18
CA GLY A 301 -2.75 7.01 -3.56
C GLY A 301 -3.21 7.02 -5.01
N GLN A 302 -2.43 6.40 -5.89
CA GLN A 302 -2.72 6.34 -7.32
C GLN A 302 -3.88 5.39 -7.62
N ARG A 303 -4.70 5.79 -8.60
CA ARG A 303 -5.81 5.03 -9.17
C ARG A 303 -6.01 5.47 -10.62
N PRO A 304 -6.66 4.67 -11.50
CA PRO A 304 -6.81 5.03 -12.89
C PRO A 304 -7.43 6.41 -13.09
N ALA A 305 -6.75 7.24 -13.87
CA ALA A 305 -7.18 8.56 -14.33
C ALA A 305 -7.31 8.54 -15.88
N PRO A 306 -7.68 9.64 -16.58
CA PRO A 306 -7.88 11.03 -16.14
C PRO A 306 -9.19 11.28 -15.38
N ALA A 307 -9.29 12.45 -14.76
CA ALA A 307 -10.45 12.90 -13.99
C ALA A 307 -10.84 11.89 -12.89
N THR A 308 -12.11 11.49 -12.81
CA THR A 308 -12.56 10.48 -11.83
C THR A 308 -11.97 9.10 -12.10
N GLY A 309 -11.79 8.76 -13.39
CA GLY A 309 -11.34 7.47 -13.87
C GLY A 309 -12.01 6.28 -13.18
N PHE A 310 -11.21 5.36 -12.62
CA PHE A 310 -11.71 4.22 -11.84
C PHE A 310 -11.31 4.34 -10.36
N PRO A 311 -12.22 4.79 -9.48
CA PRO A 311 -11.87 5.09 -8.09
C PRO A 311 -11.41 3.91 -7.23
N THR A 312 -11.72 2.67 -7.65
CA THR A 312 -11.52 1.43 -6.87
C THR A 312 -10.62 0.43 -7.60
N ARG A 313 -9.76 0.93 -8.50
CA ARG A 313 -8.88 0.14 -9.37
C ARG A 313 -7.44 0.65 -9.25
N THR A 314 -6.48 -0.16 -9.69
CA THR A 314 -5.05 0.19 -9.58
C THR A 314 -4.48 0.75 -10.87
N GLU A 315 -3.64 1.79 -10.74
CA GLU A 315 -2.79 2.33 -11.79
C GLU A 315 -1.57 2.98 -11.15
N GLN A 316 -0.45 3.03 -11.88
CA GLN A 316 0.77 3.77 -11.56
C GLN A 316 0.93 4.96 -12.52
N GLY A 317 -0.15 5.73 -12.67
CA GLY A 317 -0.32 6.75 -13.71
C GLY A 317 0.08 8.17 -13.31
N ASP A 318 0.44 8.41 -12.05
CA ASP A 318 0.64 9.78 -11.54
C ASP A 318 2.12 10.14 -11.31
N LEU A 319 3.08 9.27 -11.64
CA LEU A 319 4.50 9.50 -11.33
C LEU A 319 5.05 10.81 -11.91
N LEU A 320 4.93 11.01 -13.23
CA LEU A 320 5.42 12.23 -13.88
C LEU A 320 4.61 13.46 -13.43
N PHE A 321 3.34 13.27 -13.08
CA PHE A 321 2.53 14.34 -12.53
C PHE A 321 3.04 14.77 -11.14
N ALA A 322 3.32 13.82 -10.25
CA ALA A 322 3.94 14.08 -8.95
C ALA A 322 5.31 14.77 -9.06
N LEU A 323 6.06 14.49 -10.13
CA LEU A 323 7.39 15.05 -10.36
C LEU A 323 7.38 16.43 -11.01
N HIS A 324 6.40 16.75 -11.85
CA HIS A 324 6.41 17.96 -12.68
C HIS A 324 5.23 18.91 -12.43
N THR A 325 4.38 18.62 -11.43
CA THR A 325 3.38 19.57 -10.98
C THR A 325 3.99 20.66 -10.08
N ALA A 326 3.17 21.67 -9.76
CA ALA A 326 3.50 22.93 -9.11
C ALA A 326 4.34 23.86 -9.98
N HIS A 327 4.02 25.15 -9.94
CA HIS A 327 4.70 26.15 -10.73
C HIS A 327 6.03 26.54 -10.06
N GLY A 328 7.07 26.77 -10.87
CA GLY A 328 8.43 27.01 -10.38
C GLY A 328 9.24 25.73 -10.15
N GLU A 329 10.51 25.89 -9.76
CA GLU A 329 11.47 24.80 -9.59
C GLU A 329 11.92 24.70 -8.13
N PHE A 330 11.81 23.50 -7.57
CA PHE A 330 12.17 23.23 -6.19
C PHE A 330 12.45 21.75 -5.97
N PRO A 331 13.26 21.39 -4.96
CA PRO A 331 13.49 20.00 -4.62
C PRO A 331 12.25 19.42 -3.95
N ARG A 332 11.93 18.19 -4.32
CA ARG A 332 10.90 17.36 -3.68
C ARG A 332 11.43 15.94 -3.55
N ILE A 333 10.86 15.18 -2.63
CA ILE A 333 11.23 13.78 -2.40
C ILE A 333 10.05 12.91 -2.80
N VAL A 334 10.30 11.81 -3.51
CA VAL A 334 9.27 10.83 -3.90
C VAL A 334 9.73 9.43 -3.53
N PHE A 335 8.98 8.80 -2.62
CA PHE A 335 9.13 7.40 -2.24
C PHE A 335 7.96 6.59 -2.76
N ALA A 336 8.24 5.39 -3.27
CA ALA A 336 7.25 4.46 -3.81
C ALA A 336 7.40 3.07 -3.18
N PRO A 337 6.86 2.86 -1.96
CA PRO A 337 6.98 1.56 -1.31
C PRO A 337 6.38 0.44 -2.17
N GLY A 338 7.01 -0.72 -2.17
CA GLY A 338 6.52 -1.93 -2.83
C GLY A 338 5.94 -2.98 -1.88
N THR A 339 6.07 -2.78 -0.57
CA THR A 339 5.50 -3.63 0.48
C THR A 339 4.98 -2.78 1.63
N PRO A 340 4.06 -3.29 2.47
CA PRO A 340 3.67 -2.61 3.71
C PRO A 340 4.86 -2.33 4.64
N GLU A 341 5.87 -3.21 4.69
CA GLU A 341 7.09 -2.98 5.46
C GLU A 341 7.84 -1.74 4.97
N GLN A 342 8.08 -1.65 3.66
CA GLN A 342 8.68 -0.46 3.06
C GLN A 342 7.82 0.79 3.28
N ALA A 343 6.49 0.67 3.23
CA ALA A 343 5.60 1.80 3.43
C ALA A 343 5.76 2.40 4.83
N PHE A 344 5.89 1.57 5.87
CA PHE A 344 6.17 2.02 7.23
C PHE A 344 7.50 2.78 7.35
N TYR A 345 8.61 2.17 6.91
CA TYR A 345 9.94 2.79 7.06
C TYR A 345 10.17 3.98 6.12
N LEU A 346 9.65 3.95 4.89
CA LEU A 346 9.77 5.07 3.96
C LEU A 346 8.87 6.24 4.38
N THR A 347 7.75 5.98 5.06
CA THR A 347 7.01 7.07 5.71
C THR A 347 7.87 7.75 6.78
N ASN A 348 8.59 6.96 7.59
CA ASN A 348 9.52 7.53 8.57
C ASN A 348 10.66 8.33 7.93
N LYS A 349 11.26 7.79 6.87
CA LYS A 349 12.27 8.50 6.09
C LYS A 349 11.71 9.77 5.45
N ALA A 350 10.46 9.78 4.99
CA ALA A 350 9.80 10.96 4.46
C ALA A 350 9.72 12.09 5.49
N PHE A 351 9.29 11.82 6.71
CA PHE A 351 9.27 12.83 7.79
C PHE A 351 10.68 13.33 8.13
N ASP A 352 11.65 12.43 8.26
CA ASP A 352 13.04 12.81 8.57
C ASP A 352 13.63 13.73 7.50
N LEU A 353 13.51 13.35 6.21
CA LEU A 353 14.11 14.13 5.14
C LEU A 353 13.32 15.41 4.82
N ALA A 354 11.99 15.38 4.91
CA ALA A 354 11.15 16.57 4.73
C ALA A 354 11.60 17.66 5.70
N GLU A 355 11.78 17.35 6.99
CA GLU A 355 12.23 18.33 7.98
C GLU A 355 13.71 18.67 7.88
N LYS A 356 14.58 17.66 7.69
CA LYS A 356 16.02 17.87 7.60
C LYS A 356 16.37 18.85 6.48
N TYR A 357 15.66 18.78 5.35
CA TYR A 357 15.92 19.62 4.19
C TYR A 357 14.88 20.72 3.97
N GLN A 358 13.80 20.73 4.74
CA GLN A 358 12.70 21.70 4.63
C GLN A 358 12.11 21.70 3.22
N VAL A 359 11.61 20.53 2.80
CA VAL A 359 11.07 20.25 1.47
C VAL A 359 9.81 19.38 1.57
N PRO A 360 8.92 19.40 0.56
CA PRO A 360 7.84 18.43 0.50
C PRO A 360 8.36 17.02 0.19
N ALA A 361 7.80 16.03 0.87
CA ALA A 361 8.01 14.61 0.59
C ALA A 361 6.70 13.91 0.24
N ILE A 362 6.72 13.11 -0.82
CA ILE A 362 5.55 12.40 -1.34
C ILE A 362 5.78 10.90 -1.17
N ILE A 363 4.81 10.22 -0.57
CA ILE A 363 4.73 8.76 -0.53
C ILE A 363 3.70 8.36 -1.58
N ILE A 364 4.17 7.91 -2.73
CA ILE A 364 3.33 7.50 -3.84
C ILE A 364 3.08 5.98 -3.77
N PHE A 365 1.82 5.59 -3.69
CA PHE A 365 1.38 4.18 -3.64
C PHE A 365 0.21 4.00 -4.61
N ASP A 366 -0.36 2.81 -4.71
CA ASP A 366 -1.50 2.57 -5.58
C ASP A 366 -2.58 1.72 -4.89
N GLN A 367 -3.77 1.68 -5.49
CA GLN A 367 -4.90 0.91 -4.98
C GLN A 367 -4.54 -0.55 -4.69
N TYR A 368 -3.70 -1.19 -5.50
CA TYR A 368 -3.34 -2.60 -5.29
C TYR A 368 -2.53 -2.81 -4.01
N LEU A 369 -1.56 -1.95 -3.75
CA LEU A 369 -0.82 -2.01 -2.48
C LEU A 369 -1.71 -1.62 -1.28
N SER A 370 -2.72 -0.79 -1.51
CA SER A 370 -3.67 -0.36 -0.47
C SER A 370 -4.59 -1.50 -0.04
N ASP A 371 -5.10 -2.25 -1.02
CA ASP A 371 -6.09 -3.32 -0.81
C ASP A 371 -5.46 -4.66 -0.44
N SER A 372 -4.14 -4.81 -0.62
CA SER A 372 -3.42 -6.04 -0.29
C SER A 372 -2.89 -6.02 1.14
N GLU A 373 -3.16 -7.11 1.87
CA GLU A 373 -2.52 -7.40 3.14
C GLU A 373 -1.41 -8.43 2.96
N TRP A 374 -0.37 -8.26 3.76
CA TRP A 374 0.81 -9.09 3.73
C TRP A 374 1.13 -9.60 5.12
N THR A 375 1.58 -10.84 5.21
CA THR A 375 2.24 -11.31 6.42
C THR A 375 3.65 -10.78 6.52
N PHE A 376 3.97 -10.26 7.70
CA PHE A 376 5.28 -9.76 8.08
C PHE A 376 5.61 -10.23 9.51
N GLU A 377 6.89 -10.36 9.85
CA GLU A 377 7.27 -10.83 11.19
C GLU A 377 6.96 -9.77 12.24
N GLU A 378 7.72 -8.66 12.25
CA GLU A 378 7.56 -7.56 13.18
C GLU A 378 8.33 -6.33 12.69
N PHE A 379 7.80 -5.14 13.00
CA PHE A 379 8.58 -3.91 12.83
C PHE A 379 9.67 -3.85 13.88
N VAL A 380 10.83 -3.32 13.51
CA VAL A 380 11.99 -3.14 14.38
C VAL A 380 12.00 -1.67 14.82
N PRO A 381 11.54 -1.34 16.04
CA PRO A 381 11.39 0.05 16.48
C PRO A 381 12.71 0.82 16.47
N GLU A 382 13.84 0.13 16.67
CA GLU A 382 15.18 0.72 16.69
C GLU A 382 15.60 1.28 15.33
N LYS A 383 14.94 0.88 14.23
CA LYS A 383 15.18 1.44 12.89
C LYS A 383 14.44 2.76 12.67
N ILE A 384 13.52 3.14 13.55
CA ILE A 384 12.80 4.41 13.44
C ILE A 384 13.72 5.56 13.85
N LYS A 385 13.80 6.56 12.98
CA LYS A 385 14.53 7.80 13.25
C LYS A 385 13.55 8.91 13.60
N TYR A 386 13.79 9.54 14.75
CA TYR A 386 13.07 10.73 15.18
C TYR A 386 14.07 11.79 15.64
N THR A 387 14.33 12.75 14.76
CA THR A 387 15.13 13.95 15.05
C THR A 387 14.25 15.16 14.83
N ASP A 388 14.05 16.00 15.84
CA ASP A 388 13.41 17.31 15.64
C ASP A 388 14.47 18.30 15.14
N TYR A 389 14.34 18.73 13.88
CA TYR A 389 15.26 19.69 13.26
C TYR A 389 14.88 21.16 13.52
N ARG A 390 13.79 21.40 14.26
CA ARG A 390 13.34 22.74 14.62
C ARG A 390 14.19 23.32 15.75
N LEU A 391 14.46 24.62 15.68
CA LEU A 391 15.00 25.37 16.81
C LEU A 391 13.90 25.57 17.84
N ARG A 392 14.15 25.11 19.06
CA ARG A 392 13.21 25.24 20.18
C ARG A 392 13.87 25.70 21.47
N GLY A 393 13.06 26.25 22.37
CA GLY A 393 13.45 26.60 23.73
C GLY A 393 14.73 27.43 23.78
N ASP A 394 15.66 27.06 24.67
CA ASP A 394 16.89 27.82 24.89
C ASP A 394 17.81 27.87 23.66
N ALA A 395 17.79 26.84 22.80
CA ALA A 395 18.56 26.85 21.56
C ALA A 395 18.08 27.95 20.60
N PHE A 396 16.78 28.26 20.63
CA PHE A 396 16.22 29.35 19.84
C PHE A 396 16.38 30.70 20.55
N LYS A 397 16.06 30.78 21.84
CA LYS A 397 16.11 32.03 22.64
C LYS A 397 17.49 32.65 22.75
N ASN A 398 18.54 31.82 22.74
CA ASN A 398 19.92 32.29 22.88
C ASN A 398 20.56 32.76 21.56
N LEU A 399 19.84 32.70 20.44
CA LEU A 399 20.32 33.31 19.20
C LEU A 399 20.28 34.83 19.34
N LYS A 400 21.32 35.51 18.86
CA LYS A 400 21.35 36.98 18.87
C LYS A 400 20.47 37.55 17.76
N GLU A 401 20.54 36.91 16.60
CA GLU A 401 19.81 37.27 15.39
C GLU A 401 19.25 35.98 14.77
N TYR A 402 18.06 36.08 14.19
CA TYR A 402 17.40 34.97 13.54
C TYR A 402 16.86 35.42 12.18
N LYS A 403 17.14 34.61 11.16
CA LYS A 403 16.75 34.80 9.77
C LYS A 403 16.17 33.49 9.27
N ARG A 404 14.85 33.44 9.02
CA ARG A 404 14.15 32.20 8.64
C ARG A 404 14.71 31.60 7.34
N HIS A 405 15.17 32.44 6.43
CA HIS A 405 15.69 32.06 5.12
C HIS A 405 17.21 32.36 4.99
N ALA A 406 17.94 32.28 6.10
CA ALA A 406 19.39 32.51 6.14
C ALA A 406 20.17 31.75 5.05
N TYR A 407 21.15 32.41 4.43
CA TYR A 407 22.05 31.75 3.51
C TYR A 407 23.00 30.82 4.26
N THR A 408 22.98 29.55 3.89
CA THR A 408 23.92 28.53 4.40
C THR A 408 24.60 27.81 3.24
N ASP A 409 25.70 27.12 3.52
CA ASP A 409 26.42 26.32 2.51
C ASP A 409 25.59 25.14 2.01
N THR A 410 24.69 24.61 2.85
CA THR A 410 23.80 23.49 2.52
C THR A 410 22.46 23.93 1.93
N GLY A 411 22.15 25.24 1.99
CA GLY A 411 20.86 25.79 1.62
C GLY A 411 19.75 25.55 2.66
N VAL A 412 20.03 24.81 3.73
CA VAL A 412 19.10 24.55 4.84
C VAL A 412 19.28 25.65 5.88
N SER A 413 18.23 26.43 6.11
CA SER A 413 18.22 27.50 7.13
C SER A 413 17.90 26.92 8.51
N PRO A 414 18.28 27.58 9.62
CA PRO A 414 17.70 27.27 10.91
C PRO A 414 16.17 27.46 10.90
N MET A 415 15.42 26.50 11.43
CA MET A 415 13.95 26.48 11.37
C MET A 415 13.34 26.76 12.75
N GLY A 416 13.14 28.03 13.09
CA GLY A 416 12.52 28.48 14.33
C GLY A 416 11.00 28.38 14.32
N ILE A 417 10.41 28.21 15.51
CA ILE A 417 8.96 28.03 15.67
C ILE A 417 8.30 29.30 16.22
N PRO A 418 7.25 29.82 15.55
CA PRO A 418 6.54 31.00 16.02
C PRO A 418 6.08 30.85 17.47
N GLY A 419 6.36 31.88 18.29
CA GLY A 419 5.95 31.93 19.69
C GLY A 419 6.86 31.18 20.68
N ASP A 420 7.87 30.45 20.23
CA ASP A 420 8.80 29.72 21.14
C ASP A 420 9.97 30.61 21.64
N ALA A 421 10.24 31.72 20.97
CA ALA A 421 11.18 32.78 21.37
C ALA A 421 10.67 34.16 20.94
N GLU A 422 11.36 35.24 21.36
CA GLU A 422 11.05 36.62 20.96
C GLU A 422 11.43 36.93 19.49
N HIS A 423 12.16 36.03 18.83
CA HIS A 423 12.49 36.16 17.42
C HIS A 423 11.25 36.10 16.55
N LEU A 424 11.17 37.03 15.60
CA LEU A 424 10.14 37.03 14.58
C LEU A 424 10.42 35.90 13.57
N VAL A 425 9.41 35.05 13.33
CA VAL A 425 9.46 34.01 12.30
C VAL A 425 8.50 34.40 11.19
N VAL A 426 9.04 34.82 10.04
CA VAL A 426 8.28 35.29 8.88
C VAL A 426 8.68 34.48 7.67
N THR A 427 7.70 34.18 6.82
CA THR A 427 7.85 33.59 5.50
C THR A 427 6.75 34.16 4.62
N ASP A 428 7.04 34.37 3.34
CA ASP A 428 6.09 34.89 2.38
C ASP A 428 5.94 33.93 1.18
N SER A 429 4.83 34.03 0.45
CA SER A 429 4.59 33.33 -0.82
C SER A 429 5.31 33.97 -1.99
N ASP A 430 5.61 35.27 -1.90
CA ASP A 430 6.43 35.98 -2.86
C ASP A 430 7.92 35.59 -2.69
N GLU A 431 8.76 35.97 -3.64
CA GLU A 431 10.21 35.88 -3.40
C GLU A 431 10.58 36.78 -2.22
N HIS A 432 11.49 36.31 -1.37
CA HIS A 432 11.79 36.97 -0.12
C HIS A 432 13.29 36.97 0.21
N ASP A 433 13.71 37.89 1.07
CA ASP A 433 15.06 37.95 1.62
C ASP A 433 15.27 36.94 2.77
N GLU A 434 16.45 36.98 3.41
CA GLU A 434 16.77 36.06 4.51
C GLU A 434 15.85 36.19 5.74
N GLU A 435 15.23 37.36 5.93
CA GLU A 435 14.30 37.64 7.03
C GLU A 435 12.87 37.19 6.69
N GLY A 436 12.58 36.94 5.41
CA GLY A 436 11.28 36.50 4.91
C GLY A 436 10.42 37.64 4.35
N HIS A 437 10.99 38.82 4.10
CA HIS A 437 10.27 39.96 3.53
C HIS A 437 10.35 39.98 2.00
N ILE A 438 9.28 40.43 1.36
CA ILE A 438 9.11 40.45 -0.11
C ILE A 438 10.22 41.24 -0.81
N VAL A 439 10.76 40.68 -1.89
CA VAL A 439 11.74 41.31 -2.78
C VAL A 439 11.41 41.08 -4.25
N GLU A 440 11.88 42.00 -5.10
CA GLU A 440 11.78 41.87 -6.57
C GLU A 440 13.14 42.00 -7.28
N ASP A 441 14.24 42.08 -6.52
CA ASP A 441 15.57 42.26 -7.11
C ASP A 441 16.16 40.94 -7.63
N ALA A 442 16.88 41.04 -8.75
CA ALA A 442 17.44 39.87 -9.43
C ALA A 442 18.56 39.18 -8.63
N GLU A 443 19.31 39.91 -7.82
CA GLU A 443 20.46 39.37 -7.08
C GLU A 443 19.99 38.45 -5.95
N THR A 444 19.00 38.88 -5.16
CA THR A 444 18.39 38.09 -4.10
C THR A 444 17.66 36.89 -4.67
N ARG A 445 16.90 37.07 -5.78
CA ARG A 445 16.22 35.98 -6.47
C ARG A 445 17.18 34.83 -6.84
N ILE A 446 18.33 35.14 -7.45
CA ILE A 446 19.32 34.13 -7.83
C ILE A 446 19.81 33.37 -6.58
N LYS A 447 20.21 34.11 -5.54
CA LYS A 447 20.72 33.50 -4.30
C LYS A 447 19.69 32.59 -3.62
N MET A 448 18.42 32.99 -3.61
CA MET A 448 17.34 32.21 -2.99
C MET A 448 16.96 30.97 -3.80
N VAL A 449 16.94 31.05 -5.13
CA VAL A 449 16.77 29.87 -5.99
C VAL A 449 17.94 28.91 -5.81
N ASP A 450 19.18 29.40 -5.84
CA ASP A 450 20.37 28.58 -5.62
C ASP A 450 20.34 27.88 -4.26
N LYS A 451 19.92 28.60 -3.22
CA LYS A 451 19.71 28.08 -1.87
C LYS A 451 18.66 26.98 -1.83
N ARG A 452 17.44 27.26 -2.30
CA ARG A 452 16.31 26.31 -2.20
C ARG A 452 16.53 25.08 -3.07
N LEU A 453 17.13 25.22 -4.26
CA LEU A 453 17.28 24.14 -5.23
C LEU A 453 18.68 23.53 -5.24
N PHE A 454 19.66 24.29 -5.74
CA PHE A 454 20.96 23.71 -6.11
C PHE A 454 21.83 23.31 -4.93
N LYS A 455 21.69 23.98 -3.77
CA LYS A 455 22.42 23.60 -2.56
C LYS A 455 21.82 22.37 -1.85
N LYS A 456 20.49 22.23 -1.84
CA LYS A 456 19.79 21.12 -1.15
C LYS A 456 19.80 19.83 -1.96
N LEU A 457 19.51 19.89 -3.26
CA LEU A 457 19.23 18.70 -4.07
C LEU A 457 20.38 17.66 -4.08
N PRO A 458 21.67 18.03 -4.19
CA PRO A 458 22.77 17.07 -4.12
C PRO A 458 22.89 16.37 -2.77
N LEU A 459 22.52 17.06 -1.68
CA LEU A 459 22.53 16.49 -0.33
C LEU A 459 21.41 15.46 -0.17
N ILE A 460 20.19 15.82 -0.60
CA ILE A 460 19.04 14.91 -0.61
C ILE A 460 19.36 13.66 -1.45
N LYS A 461 19.94 13.82 -2.63
CA LYS A 461 20.31 12.70 -3.52
C LYS A 461 21.25 11.69 -2.86
N ARG A 462 22.13 12.11 -1.94
CA ARG A 462 23.04 11.21 -1.21
C ARG A 462 22.32 10.36 -0.16
N GLU A 463 21.15 10.79 0.30
CA GLU A 463 20.32 10.06 1.25
C GLU A 463 19.47 8.97 0.55
N MET A 464 19.36 9.02 -0.78
CA MET A 464 18.51 8.13 -1.56
C MET A 464 19.16 6.76 -1.73
N GLU A 465 18.47 5.70 -1.31
CA GLU A 465 18.94 4.32 -1.45
C GLU A 465 18.88 3.86 -2.91
N PRO A 466 19.87 3.06 -3.36
CA PRO A 466 19.83 2.44 -4.68
C PRO A 466 18.71 1.38 -4.77
N PRO A 467 18.33 0.96 -5.98
CA PRO A 467 17.35 -0.11 -6.17
C PRO A 467 17.81 -1.44 -5.57
N VAL A 468 16.84 -2.25 -5.15
CA VAL A 468 17.08 -3.62 -4.68
C VAL A 468 17.30 -4.55 -5.87
N LEU A 469 18.45 -5.23 -5.90
CA LEU A 469 18.71 -6.34 -6.81
C LEU A 469 18.29 -7.66 -6.16
N TYR A 470 17.49 -8.46 -6.86
CA TYR A 470 17.10 -9.80 -6.41
C TYR A 470 17.12 -10.82 -7.55
N GLY A 471 17.66 -12.01 -7.32
CA GLY A 471 17.80 -13.07 -8.31
C GLY A 471 19.26 -13.40 -8.61
N ASP A 472 19.57 -13.66 -9.88
CA ASP A 472 20.93 -14.00 -10.32
C ASP A 472 21.89 -12.80 -10.17
N ASN A 473 23.11 -13.03 -9.65
CA ASN A 473 24.13 -11.99 -9.47
C ASN A 473 24.82 -11.56 -10.78
N LYS A 474 24.67 -12.35 -11.86
CA LYS A 474 25.16 -12.08 -13.22
C LYS A 474 24.04 -12.35 -14.23
N PRO A 475 22.94 -11.58 -14.17
CA PRO A 475 21.74 -11.86 -14.95
C PRO A 475 21.96 -11.60 -16.44
N GLU A 476 21.37 -12.45 -17.29
CA GLU A 476 21.22 -12.17 -18.72
C GLU A 476 19.96 -11.34 -19.00
N VAL A 477 18.94 -11.50 -18.17
CA VAL A 477 17.67 -10.79 -18.24
C VAL A 477 17.47 -10.00 -16.96
N ILE A 478 17.15 -8.72 -17.08
CA ILE A 478 16.76 -7.90 -15.92
C ILE A 478 15.35 -7.38 -16.15
N ILE A 479 14.48 -7.63 -15.19
CA ILE A 479 13.19 -6.95 -15.10
C ILE A 479 13.31 -5.78 -14.13
N THR A 480 12.72 -4.64 -14.44
CA THR A 480 12.82 -3.44 -13.62
C THR A 480 11.46 -2.81 -13.41
N GLY A 481 11.18 -2.34 -12.20
CA GLY A 481 9.92 -1.76 -11.83
C GLY A 481 9.99 -1.06 -10.48
N TRP A 482 8.86 -0.55 -10.02
CA TRP A 482 8.76 0.30 -8.84
C TRP A 482 7.40 0.15 -8.16
N GLY A 483 7.29 0.64 -6.92
CA GLY A 483 6.04 0.58 -6.16
C GLY A 483 5.51 -0.85 -5.99
N SER A 484 4.19 -1.02 -6.07
CA SER A 484 3.48 -2.29 -5.82
C SER A 484 3.91 -3.48 -6.68
N ASN A 485 4.68 -3.27 -7.75
CA ASN A 485 5.20 -4.34 -8.60
C ASN A 485 6.31 -5.17 -7.93
N TYR A 486 6.77 -4.84 -6.72
CA TYR A 486 7.81 -5.58 -5.99
C TYR A 486 7.50 -7.08 -5.87
N GLY A 487 6.36 -7.42 -5.26
CA GLY A 487 6.02 -8.81 -4.92
C GLY A 487 5.87 -9.70 -6.15
N ILE A 488 5.15 -9.19 -7.15
CA ILE A 488 4.90 -9.90 -8.40
C ILE A 488 6.18 -10.10 -9.22
N MET A 489 7.06 -9.09 -9.29
CA MET A 489 8.35 -9.22 -9.97
C MET A 489 9.25 -10.22 -9.26
N LYS A 490 9.28 -10.19 -7.93
CA LYS A 490 10.07 -11.12 -7.12
C LYS A 490 9.66 -12.56 -7.37
N GLU A 491 8.37 -12.86 -7.31
CA GLU A 491 7.86 -14.22 -7.58
C GLU A 491 8.07 -14.63 -9.05
N ALA A 492 7.99 -13.70 -10.01
CA ALA A 492 8.30 -14.00 -11.41
C ALA A 492 9.78 -14.39 -11.60
N VAL A 493 10.71 -13.73 -10.88
CA VAL A 493 12.13 -14.13 -10.84
C VAL A 493 12.29 -15.51 -10.20
N ASP A 494 11.60 -15.78 -9.10
CA ASP A 494 11.63 -17.08 -8.42
C ASP A 494 11.18 -18.23 -9.35
N GLU A 495 10.18 -17.98 -10.21
CA GLU A 495 9.72 -18.97 -11.19
C GLU A 495 10.68 -19.12 -12.39
N LEU A 496 11.14 -18.01 -12.96
CA LEU A 496 11.94 -18.02 -14.19
C LEU A 496 13.42 -18.38 -13.97
N SER A 497 13.95 -18.15 -12.77
CA SER A 497 15.34 -18.45 -12.38
C SER A 497 15.70 -19.93 -12.51
N LYS A 498 14.69 -20.82 -12.47
CA LYS A 498 14.85 -22.27 -12.69
C LYS A 498 15.39 -22.63 -14.07
N SER A 499 15.25 -21.72 -15.05
CA SER A 499 15.62 -21.98 -16.45
C SER A 499 16.45 -20.87 -17.09
N ARG A 500 16.64 -19.73 -16.41
CA ARG A 500 17.29 -18.53 -16.95
C ARG A 500 18.05 -17.78 -15.88
N ARG A 501 19.15 -17.14 -16.26
CA ARG A 501 19.84 -16.16 -15.41
C ARG A 501 19.07 -14.85 -15.44
N ILE A 502 18.15 -14.66 -14.50
CA ILE A 502 17.26 -13.50 -14.41
C ILE A 502 17.37 -12.85 -13.03
N ALA A 503 17.28 -11.53 -13.01
CA ALA A 503 17.15 -10.76 -11.78
C ALA A 503 16.12 -9.64 -11.93
N MET A 504 15.67 -9.11 -10.81
CA MET A 504 14.90 -7.87 -10.76
C MET A 504 15.71 -6.73 -10.17
N LEU A 505 15.47 -5.52 -10.66
CA LEU A 505 15.80 -4.27 -9.99
C LEU A 505 14.49 -3.58 -9.57
N HIS A 506 14.30 -3.36 -8.28
CA HIS A 506 13.12 -2.66 -7.77
C HIS A 506 13.49 -1.33 -7.12
N PHE A 507 12.82 -0.26 -7.55
CA PHE A 507 13.01 1.09 -7.02
C PHE A 507 11.88 1.45 -6.05
N SER A 508 12.24 1.69 -4.80
CA SER A 508 11.32 2.24 -3.78
C SER A 508 11.59 3.69 -3.43
N GLU A 509 12.75 4.23 -3.85
CA GLU A 509 13.12 5.63 -3.69
C GLU A 509 13.34 6.21 -5.09
N ILE A 510 12.46 7.12 -5.51
CA ILE A 510 12.29 7.47 -6.93
C ILE A 510 12.92 8.80 -7.28
N TYR A 511 12.72 9.82 -6.44
CA TYR A 511 13.21 11.16 -6.70
C TYR A 511 13.68 11.86 -5.41
N PRO A 512 14.84 12.55 -5.39
CA PRO A 512 15.83 12.63 -6.47
C PRO A 512 16.33 11.25 -6.91
N PHE A 513 16.61 11.08 -8.21
CA PHE A 513 16.91 9.75 -8.74
C PHE A 513 18.18 9.18 -8.07
N PRO A 514 18.17 7.92 -7.60
CA PRO A 514 19.29 7.35 -6.85
C PRO A 514 20.64 7.49 -7.55
N SER A 515 21.71 7.68 -6.78
CA SER A 515 23.08 7.68 -7.30
C SER A 515 23.58 6.26 -7.58
N THR A 516 24.51 6.12 -8.53
CA THR A 516 25.24 4.86 -8.78
C THR A 516 26.47 4.67 -7.89
N ASP A 517 26.83 5.63 -7.03
CA ASP A 517 28.05 5.60 -6.22
C ASP A 517 28.08 4.42 -5.23
N ARG A 518 26.93 4.10 -4.63
CA ARG A 518 26.79 3.00 -3.66
C ARG A 518 26.52 1.65 -4.31
N PHE A 519 25.86 1.66 -5.47
CA PHE A 519 25.51 0.47 -6.23
C PHE A 519 25.34 0.83 -7.72
N ASP A 520 26.23 0.33 -8.57
CA ASP A 520 26.23 0.63 -10.01
C ASP A 520 25.22 -0.23 -10.78
N TYR A 521 23.94 0.03 -10.53
CA TYR A 521 22.84 -0.64 -11.22
C TYR A 521 22.82 -0.34 -12.73
N LEU A 522 23.41 0.77 -13.18
CA LEU A 522 23.50 1.11 -14.60
C LEU A 522 24.44 0.18 -15.35
N ASN A 523 25.60 -0.15 -14.77
CA ASN A 523 26.50 -1.13 -15.37
C ASN A 523 25.86 -2.52 -15.43
N ILE A 524 25.13 -2.93 -14.39
CA ILE A 524 24.40 -4.20 -14.37
C ILE A 524 23.37 -4.25 -15.51
N LEU A 525 22.61 -3.17 -15.68
CA LEU A 525 21.63 -3.01 -16.77
C LEU A 525 22.26 -2.99 -18.17
N LYS A 526 23.44 -2.40 -18.33
CA LYS A 526 24.19 -2.37 -19.62
C LYS A 526 24.77 -3.73 -19.99
N ASN A 527 25.12 -4.55 -19.00
CA ASN A 527 25.72 -5.87 -19.21
C ASN A 527 24.67 -6.98 -19.44
N ALA A 528 23.40 -6.75 -19.09
CA ALA A 528 22.33 -7.67 -19.39
C ALA A 528 22.01 -7.69 -20.90
N LYS A 529 21.66 -8.86 -21.42
CA LYS A 529 21.26 -9.04 -22.82
C LYS A 529 19.86 -8.46 -23.10
N THR A 530 18.99 -8.47 -22.10
CA THR A 530 17.63 -7.95 -22.23
C THR A 530 17.21 -7.29 -20.93
N THR A 531 16.77 -6.03 -21.04
CA THR A 531 16.17 -5.31 -19.93
C THR A 531 14.72 -4.95 -20.24
N ILE A 532 13.84 -5.20 -19.27
CA ILE A 532 12.39 -5.04 -19.40
C ILE A 532 11.90 -4.13 -18.30
N CYS A 533 11.28 -2.99 -18.65
CA CYS A 533 10.55 -2.17 -17.68
C CYS A 533 9.11 -2.68 -17.53
N ILE A 534 8.66 -2.86 -16.29
CA ILE A 534 7.31 -3.31 -15.94
C ILE A 534 6.60 -2.19 -15.19
N GLU A 535 5.49 -1.70 -15.73
CA GLU A 535 4.73 -0.59 -15.14
C GLU A 535 3.22 -0.76 -15.29
N ASN A 536 2.46 -0.30 -14.31
CA ASN A 536 1.00 -0.23 -14.40
C ASN A 536 0.53 1.12 -14.96
N ASN A 537 1.09 1.55 -16.08
CA ASN A 537 0.62 2.70 -16.84
C ASN A 537 0.87 2.51 -18.34
N ALA A 538 0.18 3.26 -19.18
CA ALA A 538 0.24 3.08 -20.64
C ALA A 538 1.58 3.47 -21.27
N THR A 539 2.32 4.41 -20.66
CA THR A 539 3.39 5.14 -21.37
C THR A 539 4.82 4.86 -20.91
N GLY A 540 4.99 4.07 -19.85
CA GLY A 540 6.27 3.81 -19.23
C GLY A 540 6.85 5.06 -18.55
N GLN A 541 6.14 5.61 -17.57
CA GLN A 541 6.52 6.85 -16.89
C GLN A 541 7.87 6.74 -16.18
N PHE A 542 8.11 5.66 -15.46
CA PHE A 542 9.39 5.41 -14.79
C PHE A 542 10.51 5.19 -15.80
N ALA A 543 10.26 4.46 -16.89
CA ALA A 543 11.26 4.31 -17.95
C ALA A 543 11.67 5.65 -18.58
N ARG A 544 10.71 6.58 -18.75
CA ARG A 544 11.00 7.95 -19.22
C ARG A 544 11.84 8.73 -18.22
N LEU A 545 11.50 8.67 -16.94
CA LEU A 545 12.28 9.29 -15.87
C LEU A 545 13.71 8.75 -15.87
N MET A 546 13.88 7.42 -15.85
CA MET A 546 15.19 6.79 -15.85
C MET A 546 16.04 7.23 -17.05
N ARG A 547 15.43 7.34 -18.23
CA ARG A 547 16.12 7.86 -19.42
C ARG A 547 16.54 9.31 -19.27
N ALA A 548 15.69 10.16 -18.72
CA ALA A 548 15.99 11.57 -18.49
C ALA A 548 17.14 11.74 -17.48
N GLU A 549 17.12 10.97 -16.39
CA GLU A 549 18.05 11.10 -15.27
C GLU A 549 19.40 10.40 -15.49
N THR A 550 19.45 9.37 -16.35
CA THR A 550 20.64 8.50 -16.48
C THR A 550 21.09 8.27 -17.92
N GLY A 551 20.27 8.65 -18.91
CA GLY A 551 20.49 8.30 -20.31
C GLY A 551 20.21 6.84 -20.66
N TYR A 552 19.93 5.97 -19.69
CA TYR A 552 19.66 4.54 -19.94
C TYR A 552 18.28 4.33 -20.57
N SER A 553 18.18 3.40 -21.51
CA SER A 553 16.91 3.01 -22.14
C SER A 553 16.73 1.51 -22.11
N PHE A 554 15.55 1.06 -21.66
CA PHE A 554 15.19 -0.35 -21.65
C PHE A 554 14.99 -0.90 -23.06
N ASN A 555 15.25 -2.19 -23.26
CA ASN A 555 15.06 -2.85 -24.55
C ASN A 555 13.60 -3.23 -24.82
N LYS A 556 12.84 -3.52 -23.75
CA LYS A 556 11.46 -4.02 -23.80
C LYS A 556 10.61 -3.41 -22.70
N PHE A 557 9.29 -3.47 -22.88
CA PHE A 557 8.31 -2.92 -21.96
C PHE A 557 7.16 -3.92 -21.75
N ILE A 558 6.66 -3.96 -20.52
CA ILE A 558 5.42 -4.64 -20.14
C ILE A 558 4.59 -3.62 -19.38
N ASN A 559 3.63 -3.02 -20.08
CA ASN A 559 2.76 -1.98 -19.56
C ASN A 559 1.35 -2.53 -19.38
N ARG A 560 0.72 -2.26 -18.24
CA ARG A 560 -0.68 -2.60 -17.96
C ARG A 560 -1.46 -1.39 -17.50
N TYR A 561 -2.67 -1.22 -18.02
CA TYR A 561 -3.49 -0.01 -17.81
C TYR A 561 -4.99 -0.32 -17.89
N ASP A 562 -5.38 -1.55 -17.57
CA ASP A 562 -6.78 -2.02 -17.52
C ASP A 562 -7.42 -1.85 -16.12
N GLY A 563 -6.72 -1.21 -15.19
CA GLY A 563 -7.15 -1.04 -13.81
C GLY A 563 -6.94 -2.26 -12.91
N ARG A 564 -6.23 -3.31 -13.37
CA ARG A 564 -5.99 -4.54 -12.62
C ARG A 564 -4.50 -4.77 -12.32
N PRO A 565 -4.17 -5.43 -11.21
CA PRO A 565 -2.81 -5.88 -10.95
C PRO A 565 -2.46 -7.07 -11.83
N PHE A 566 -1.17 -7.32 -12.02
CA PHE A 566 -0.69 -8.56 -12.61
C PHE A 566 -0.93 -9.77 -11.69
N THR A 567 -1.27 -10.90 -12.28
CA THR A 567 -1.12 -12.21 -11.63
C THR A 567 0.21 -12.83 -12.01
N LEU A 568 0.71 -13.76 -11.19
CA LEU A 568 2.01 -14.39 -11.41
C LEU A 568 2.10 -15.08 -12.77
N GLU A 569 1.09 -15.86 -13.10
CA GLU A 569 0.99 -16.56 -14.38
C GLU A 569 1.02 -15.60 -15.57
N GLU A 570 0.28 -14.50 -15.49
CA GLU A 570 0.23 -13.49 -16.54
C GLU A 570 1.57 -12.80 -16.74
N LEU A 571 2.20 -12.31 -15.66
CA LEU A 571 3.48 -11.62 -15.80
C LEU A 571 4.58 -12.56 -16.33
N VAL A 572 4.64 -13.79 -15.84
CA VAL A 572 5.59 -14.81 -16.33
C VAL A 572 5.37 -15.09 -17.81
N LYS A 573 4.11 -15.15 -18.26
CA LYS A 573 3.76 -15.31 -19.67
C LYS A 573 4.24 -14.13 -20.51
N GLU A 574 3.95 -12.90 -20.08
CA GLU A 574 4.39 -11.69 -20.79
C GLU A 574 5.91 -11.60 -20.88
N ILE A 575 6.64 -11.90 -19.80
CA ILE A 575 8.11 -11.95 -19.81
C ILE A 575 8.59 -12.99 -20.83
N LYS A 576 8.03 -14.21 -20.82
CA LYS A 576 8.40 -15.26 -21.80
C LYS A 576 8.18 -14.80 -23.24
N ILE A 577 7.09 -14.09 -23.54
CA ILE A 577 6.80 -13.53 -24.87
C ILE A 577 7.85 -12.48 -25.28
N ARG A 578 8.39 -11.69 -24.35
CA ARG A 578 9.43 -10.69 -24.67
C ARG A 578 10.83 -11.30 -24.84
N LEU A 579 11.02 -12.53 -24.36
CA LEU A 579 12.27 -13.27 -24.41
C LEU A 579 12.35 -14.27 -25.58
N SER A 580 11.22 -14.58 -26.21
CA SER A 580 11.15 -15.25 -27.52
C SER A 580 11.40 -14.26 -28.63
#